data_AF-A0A9E5LWJ2-F1
#
_entry.id   AF-A0A9E5LWJ2-F1
#
_cell.length_a   1.000
_cell.length_b   1.000
_cell.length_c   1.000
_cell.angle_alpha   90.00
_cell.angle_beta   90.00
_cell.angle_gamma   90.00
#
_symmetry.space_group_name_H-M   'P 1'
#
loop_
_entity.id
_entity.type
_entity.pdbx_description
1 polymer ?
#
loop_
_entity_poly.entity_id
_entity_poly.type
_entity_poly.pdbx_seq_one_letter_code
_entity_poly.pdbx_strand_id
1 'polypeptide(L)'
;MDLSEPANGYVRNWLGALPWATVEALNKALCAAGNATHGRSSEGYEKAKALWENARAKGDLHYADLVELCAQAHRASPFLFYNGNSFATIVRRCAQELPLGDVGKAAVRQAAGHVVAGVMAPEDSAAFLARLRLPPSRRRRA
;
A
#
# COMPACT_ATOMS: atom_id res chain seq x y z
N MET A 1 -16.43 -27.39 -18.81
CA MET A 1 -16.07 -27.02 -17.43
C MET A 1 -15.29 -25.72 -17.55
N ASP A 2 -15.93 -24.64 -17.14
CA ASP A 2 -15.49 -23.27 -17.35
C ASP A 2 -14.26 -22.97 -16.48
N LEU A 3 -13.16 -22.52 -17.09
CA LEU A 3 -11.91 -22.13 -16.42
C LEU A 3 -11.80 -20.60 -16.26
N SER A 4 -12.92 -19.86 -16.35
CA SER A 4 -12.96 -18.40 -16.28
C SER A 4 -13.49 -17.86 -14.93
N GLU A 5 -12.88 -18.27 -13.82
CA GLU A 5 -12.94 -17.45 -12.60
C GLU A 5 -11.62 -16.66 -12.48
N PRO A 6 -11.63 -15.32 -12.43
CA PRO A 6 -10.41 -14.60 -12.11
C PRO A 6 -10.06 -14.96 -10.67
N ALA A 7 -8.99 -15.73 -10.51
CA ALA A 7 -8.33 -16.09 -9.26
C ALA A 7 -7.75 -14.88 -8.51
N ASN A 8 -8.48 -13.76 -8.41
CA ASN A 8 -7.87 -12.46 -8.23
C ASN A 8 -8.17 -11.85 -6.87
N GLY A 9 -7.95 -12.60 -5.77
CA GLY A 9 -7.94 -12.05 -4.41
C GLY A 9 -6.90 -10.92 -4.19
N TYR A 10 -6.18 -10.53 -5.24
CA TYR A 10 -5.31 -9.36 -5.34
C TYR A 10 -6.03 -8.09 -5.80
N VAL A 11 -7.18 -8.19 -6.48
CA VAL A 11 -8.01 -7.05 -6.93
C VAL A 11 -9.24 -6.96 -6.07
N ARG A 12 -9.37 -5.86 -5.32
CA ARG A 12 -10.47 -5.61 -4.39
C ARG A 12 -10.63 -4.11 -4.19
N ASN A 13 -11.75 -3.70 -3.60
CA ASN A 13 -11.95 -2.34 -3.11
C ASN A 13 -11.14 -2.08 -1.82
N TRP A 14 -9.80 -2.14 -1.91
CA TRP A 14 -8.88 -2.00 -0.78
C TRP A 14 -9.06 -0.68 -0.01
N LEU A 15 -9.44 0.38 -0.71
CA LEU A 15 -9.57 1.74 -0.17
C LEU A 15 -11.00 2.06 0.31
N GLY A 16 -11.99 1.20 0.04
CA GLY A 16 -13.41 1.50 0.29
C GLY A 16 -13.70 1.93 1.73
N ALA A 17 -13.10 1.21 2.68
CA ALA A 17 -13.19 1.48 4.13
C ALA A 17 -12.06 2.37 4.68
N LEU A 18 -11.24 2.96 3.81
CA LEU A 18 -10.09 3.80 4.17
C LEU A 18 -10.23 5.20 3.53
N PRO A 19 -11.22 6.02 3.93
CA PRO A 19 -11.24 7.43 3.54
C PRO A 19 -9.98 8.14 4.05
N TRP A 20 -9.61 9.28 3.46
CA TRP A 20 -8.41 10.03 3.83
C TRP A 20 -8.32 10.35 5.33
N ALA A 21 -9.46 10.62 5.99
CA ALA A 21 -9.52 10.82 7.44
C ALA A 21 -8.93 9.65 8.25
N THR A 22 -9.00 8.42 7.73
CA THR A 22 -8.37 7.25 8.34
C THR A 22 -6.85 7.30 8.23
N VAL A 23 -6.32 7.80 7.11
CA VAL A 23 -4.87 8.02 6.91
C VAL A 23 -4.38 9.07 7.90
N GLU A 24 -5.10 10.18 8.07
CA GLU A 24 -4.77 11.22 9.04
C GLU A 24 -4.79 10.69 10.48
N ALA A 25 -5.85 9.95 10.85
CA ALA A 25 -5.98 9.37 12.18
C ALA A 25 -4.85 8.38 12.48
N LEU A 26 -4.46 7.56 11.49
CA LEU A 26 -3.35 6.62 11.60
C LEU A 26 -2.01 7.35 11.75
N ASN A 27 -1.76 8.40 10.96
CA ASN A 27 -0.55 9.21 11.10
C ASN A 27 -0.50 9.87 12.49
N LYS A 28 -1.61 10.44 12.96
CA LYS A 28 -1.71 11.05 14.29
C LYS A 28 -1.38 10.05 15.40
N ALA A 29 -1.88 8.83 15.31
CA ALA A 29 -1.56 7.77 16.27
C ALA A 29 -0.08 7.39 16.25
N LEU A 30 0.55 7.30 15.07
CA LEU A 30 1.98 7.04 14.93
C LEU A 30 2.83 8.18 15.52
N CYS A 31 2.47 9.43 15.24
CA CYS A 31 3.13 10.60 15.82
C CYS A 31 3.04 10.59 17.35
N ALA A 32 1.86 10.31 17.92
CA ALA A 32 1.68 10.22 19.36
C ALA A 32 2.53 9.11 19.99
N ALA A 33 2.55 7.92 19.39
CA ALA A 33 3.38 6.80 19.86
C ALA A 33 4.88 7.08 19.75
N GLY A 34 5.29 7.88 18.77
CA GLY A 34 6.68 8.28 18.54
C GLY A 34 7.11 9.58 19.22
N ASN A 35 6.24 10.19 20.04
CA ASN A 35 6.46 11.51 20.63
C ASN A 35 6.87 12.60 19.60
N ALA A 36 6.21 12.61 18.44
CA ALA A 36 6.41 13.60 17.40
C ALA A 36 5.17 14.48 17.20
N THR A 37 5.38 15.71 16.73
CA THR A 37 4.28 16.63 16.41
C THR A 37 3.50 16.12 15.20
N HIS A 38 2.20 15.90 15.37
CA HIS A 38 1.32 15.66 14.23
C HIS A 38 0.99 16.99 13.54
N GLY A 39 1.04 17.00 12.21
CA GLY A 39 0.70 18.16 11.41
C GLY A 39 0.75 17.85 9.91
N ARG A 40 0.09 18.69 9.13
CA ARG A 40 0.05 18.61 7.66
C ARG A 40 1.24 19.37 7.07
N SER A 41 1.79 18.92 5.95
CA SER A 41 2.70 19.73 5.17
C SER A 41 1.93 20.75 4.33
N SER A 42 2.55 21.89 4.04
CA SER A 42 1.96 22.93 3.18
C SER A 42 1.90 22.53 1.70
N GLU A 43 2.85 21.73 1.24
CA GLU A 43 3.00 21.37 -0.18
C GLU A 43 2.35 20.00 -0.50
N GLY A 44 2.53 19.03 0.39
CA GLY A 44 2.24 17.62 0.11
C GLY A 44 0.82 17.18 0.40
N TYR A 45 0.17 17.83 1.35
CA TYR A 45 -1.05 17.34 1.97
C TYR A 45 -2.21 17.21 0.97
N GLU A 46 -2.56 18.30 0.29
CA GLU A 46 -3.69 18.29 -0.66
C GLU A 46 -3.40 17.39 -1.87
N LYS A 47 -2.15 17.32 -2.33
CA LYS A 47 -1.73 16.43 -3.43
C LYS A 47 -1.94 14.96 -3.07
N ALA A 48 -1.48 14.53 -1.89
CA ALA A 48 -1.65 13.15 -1.45
C ALA A 48 -3.12 12.80 -1.17
N LYS A 49 -3.87 13.74 -0.57
CA LYS A 49 -5.30 13.58 -0.31
C LYS A 49 -6.09 13.39 -1.60
N ALA A 50 -5.86 14.25 -2.59
CA ALA A 50 -6.51 14.15 -3.89
C ALA A 50 -6.14 12.83 -4.59
N LEU A 51 -4.86 12.46 -4.60
CA LEU A 51 -4.40 11.18 -5.13
C LEU A 51 -5.13 9.99 -4.48
N TRP A 52 -5.25 10.01 -3.15
CA TRP A 52 -5.90 8.95 -2.37
C TRP A 52 -7.39 8.84 -2.65
N GLU A 53 -8.13 9.95 -2.56
CA GLU A 53 -9.58 9.95 -2.76
C GLU A 53 -9.95 9.66 -4.22
N ASN A 54 -9.15 10.11 -5.19
CA ASN A 54 -9.36 9.76 -6.59
C ASN A 54 -9.17 8.26 -6.84
N ALA A 55 -8.16 7.63 -6.22
CA ALA A 55 -7.98 6.17 -6.30
C ALA A 55 -9.14 5.43 -5.62
N ARG A 56 -9.57 5.91 -4.45
CA ARG A 56 -10.70 5.34 -3.70
C ARG A 56 -12.01 5.42 -4.48
N ALA A 57 -12.27 6.53 -5.16
CA ALA A 57 -13.48 6.72 -5.96
C ALA A 57 -13.57 5.77 -7.17
N LYS A 58 -12.42 5.31 -7.70
CA LYS A 58 -12.38 4.33 -8.80
C LYS A 58 -12.80 2.91 -8.38
N GLY A 59 -12.79 2.61 -7.07
CA GLY A 59 -13.21 1.31 -6.53
C GLY A 59 -12.10 0.27 -6.55
N ASP A 60 -12.32 -0.83 -7.26
CA ASP A 60 -11.41 -1.98 -7.26
C ASP A 60 -10.00 -1.62 -7.76
N LEU A 61 -8.99 -2.13 -7.05
CA LEU A 61 -7.59 -1.85 -7.30
C LEU A 61 -6.76 -3.13 -7.10
N HIS A 62 -5.73 -3.35 -7.93
CA HIS A 62 -4.80 -4.45 -7.69
C HIS A 62 -3.87 -4.12 -6.51
N TYR A 63 -3.51 -5.09 -5.68
CA TYR A 63 -2.66 -4.86 -4.50
C TYR A 63 -1.29 -4.23 -4.86
N ALA A 64 -0.72 -4.57 -6.01
CA ALA A 64 0.50 -3.90 -6.50
C ALA A 64 0.29 -2.40 -6.74
N ASP A 65 -0.86 -2.02 -7.29
CA ASP A 65 -1.21 -0.61 -7.53
C ASP A 65 -1.48 0.12 -6.21
N LEU A 66 -2.03 -0.58 -5.20
CA LEU A 66 -2.15 -0.05 -3.83
C LEU A 66 -0.78 0.27 -3.23
N VAL A 67 0.20 -0.61 -3.42
CA VAL A 67 1.59 -0.38 -2.96
C VAL A 67 2.21 0.83 -3.65
N GLU A 68 2.05 0.93 -4.97
CA GLU A 68 2.53 2.08 -5.74
C GLU A 68 1.84 3.39 -5.33
N LEU A 69 0.52 3.38 -5.14
CA LEU A 69 -0.26 4.51 -4.64
C LEU A 69 0.28 4.99 -3.28
N CYS A 70 0.51 4.05 -2.36
CA CYS A 70 1.05 4.33 -1.04
C CYS A 70 2.47 4.92 -1.11
N ALA A 71 3.32 4.41 -2.01
CA ALA A 71 4.65 4.96 -2.24
C ALA A 71 4.60 6.36 -2.87
N GLN A 72 3.65 6.62 -3.78
CA GLN A 72 3.43 7.96 -4.36
C GLN A 72 2.92 8.95 -3.31
N ALA A 73 1.97 8.53 -2.46
CA ALA A 73 1.46 9.35 -1.37
C ALA A 73 2.55 9.64 -0.32
N HIS A 74 3.42 8.67 -0.01
CA HIS A 74 4.62 8.91 0.80
C HIS A 74 5.53 9.97 0.18
N ARG A 75 5.87 9.84 -1.11
CA ARG A 75 6.74 10.82 -1.80
C ARG A 75 6.18 12.23 -1.83
N ALA A 76 4.85 12.37 -1.83
CA ALA A 76 4.21 13.67 -1.71
C ALA A 76 4.41 14.31 -0.32
N SER A 77 4.82 13.54 0.70
CA SER A 77 5.09 14.02 2.07
C SER A 77 3.93 14.82 2.70
N PRO A 78 2.72 14.23 2.84
CA PRO A 78 1.51 14.94 3.32
C PRO A 78 1.56 15.42 4.78
N PHE A 79 2.40 14.83 5.61
CA PHE A 79 2.51 15.12 7.03
C PHE A 79 3.91 15.58 7.39
N LEU A 80 4.06 16.23 8.55
CA LEU A 80 5.37 16.66 9.05
C LEU A 80 6.29 15.46 9.36
N PHE A 81 5.73 14.37 9.87
CA PHE A 81 6.46 13.17 10.27
C PHE A 81 5.70 11.89 9.89
N TYR A 82 6.40 10.75 9.94
CA TYR A 82 5.83 9.41 9.76
C TYR A 82 5.11 9.17 8.41
N ASN A 83 5.43 9.91 7.35
CA ASN A 83 4.82 9.72 6.02
C ASN A 83 4.95 8.28 5.53
N GLY A 84 6.18 7.77 5.40
CA GLY A 84 6.43 6.39 4.96
C GLY A 84 5.80 5.35 5.90
N ASN A 85 5.90 5.55 7.22
CA ASN A 85 5.32 4.64 8.21
C ASN A 85 3.79 4.54 8.13
N SER A 86 3.12 5.66 7.83
CA SER A 86 1.66 5.72 7.72
C SER A 86 1.17 4.84 6.58
N PHE A 87 1.74 5.03 5.40
CA PHE A 87 1.37 4.27 4.21
C PHE A 87 1.89 2.82 4.25
N ALA A 88 3.08 2.57 4.83
CA ALA A 88 3.59 1.23 5.01
C ALA A 88 2.68 0.39 5.93
N THR A 89 2.11 1.01 6.98
CA THR A 89 1.16 0.33 7.86
C THR A 89 -0.09 -0.13 7.12
N ILE A 90 -0.60 0.69 6.21
CA ILE A 90 -1.79 0.36 5.40
C ILE A 90 -1.54 -0.85 4.52
N VAL A 91 -0.48 -0.83 3.70
CA VAL A 91 -0.18 -1.96 2.80
C VAL A 91 0.10 -3.24 3.57
N ARG A 92 0.79 -3.15 4.73
CA ARG A 92 1.07 -4.30 5.59
C ARG A 92 -0.19 -4.93 6.15
N ARG A 93 -1.21 -4.13 6.48
CA ARG A 93 -2.53 -4.61 6.92
C ARG A 93 -3.26 -5.30 5.77
N CYS A 94 -3.34 -4.65 4.60
CA CYS A 94 -4.00 -5.21 3.43
C CYS A 94 -3.35 -6.53 2.95
N ALA A 95 -2.03 -6.69 3.12
CA ALA A 95 -1.31 -7.93 2.79
C ALA A 95 -1.87 -9.18 3.50
N GLN A 96 -2.50 -9.01 4.67
CA GLN A 96 -3.07 -10.14 5.43
C GLN A 96 -4.27 -10.78 4.75
N GLU A 97 -4.91 -10.04 3.84
CA GLU A 97 -6.10 -10.50 3.13
C GLU A 97 -5.78 -11.08 1.75
N LEU A 98 -4.49 -11.15 1.39
CA LEU A 98 -4.07 -11.79 0.15
C LEU A 98 -4.30 -13.30 0.21
N PRO A 99 -4.64 -13.95 -0.93
CA PRO A 99 -4.87 -15.39 -1.01
C PRO A 99 -3.53 -16.16 -1.05
N LEU A 100 -2.75 -16.02 0.03
CA LEU A 100 -1.44 -16.63 0.24
C LEU A 100 -1.45 -17.40 1.57
N GLY A 101 -0.57 -18.39 1.70
CA GLY A 101 -0.26 -18.95 3.03
C GLY A 101 0.52 -17.94 3.89
N ASP A 102 0.66 -18.21 5.18
CA ASP A 102 1.24 -17.28 6.16
C ASP A 102 2.64 -16.81 5.80
N VAL A 103 3.49 -17.72 5.30
CA VAL A 103 4.84 -17.38 4.82
C VAL A 103 4.79 -16.37 3.67
N GLY A 104 3.87 -16.59 2.72
CA GLY A 104 3.68 -15.67 1.59
C GLY A 104 3.14 -14.31 2.02
N LYS A 105 2.17 -14.30 2.94
CA LYS A 105 1.64 -13.05 3.54
C LYS A 105 2.74 -12.28 4.27
N ALA A 106 3.57 -12.97 5.06
CA ALA A 106 4.67 -12.35 5.79
C ALA A 106 5.72 -11.73 4.85
N ALA A 107 6.10 -12.45 3.79
CA ALA A 107 7.04 -11.98 2.77
C ALA A 107 6.49 -10.74 2.03
N VAL A 108 5.24 -10.80 1.55
CA VAL A 108 4.61 -9.67 0.85
C VAL A 108 4.43 -8.47 1.78
N ARG A 109 4.03 -8.69 3.04
CA ARG A 109 3.91 -7.64 4.06
C ARG A 109 5.25 -6.91 4.26
N GLN A 110 6.34 -7.64 4.39
CA GLN A 110 7.67 -7.05 4.59
C GLN A 110 8.11 -6.26 3.36
N ALA A 111 8.08 -6.89 2.18
CA ALA A 111 8.51 -6.28 0.92
C ALA A 111 7.68 -5.03 0.58
N ALA A 112 6.35 -5.09 0.67
CA ALA A 112 5.48 -3.94 0.42
C ALA A 112 5.77 -2.77 1.37
N GLY A 113 6.05 -3.06 2.63
CA GLY A 113 6.47 -2.05 3.59
C GLY A 113 7.79 -1.37 3.22
N HIS A 114 8.77 -2.13 2.73
CA HIS A 114 10.06 -1.57 2.29
C HIS A 114 9.94 -0.72 1.03
N VAL A 115 9.12 -1.16 0.06
CA VAL A 115 8.81 -0.37 -1.15
C VAL A 115 8.19 0.97 -0.76
N VAL A 116 7.15 0.95 0.08
CA VAL A 116 6.48 2.20 0.49
C VAL A 116 7.40 3.10 1.30
N ALA A 117 8.19 2.56 2.22
CA ALA A 117 9.13 3.34 3.02
C ALA A 117 10.33 3.88 2.21
N GLY A 118 10.51 3.44 0.96
CA GLY A 118 11.62 3.89 0.11
C GLY A 118 12.98 3.30 0.49
N VAL A 119 13.00 2.14 1.15
CA VAL A 119 14.23 1.48 1.63
C VAL A 119 14.62 0.24 0.81
N MET A 120 13.76 -0.17 -0.13
CA MET A 120 14.07 -1.22 -1.11
C MET A 120 14.68 -0.57 -2.37
N ALA A 121 15.69 -1.22 -2.95
CA ALA A 121 16.30 -0.74 -4.19
C ALA A 121 15.25 -0.63 -5.32
N PRO A 122 15.38 0.33 -6.26
CA PRO A 122 14.41 0.52 -7.33
C PRO A 122 14.16 -0.73 -8.18
N GLU A 123 15.22 -1.46 -8.53
CA GLU A 123 15.18 -2.70 -9.30
C GLU A 123 14.44 -3.82 -8.55
N ASP A 124 14.68 -3.97 -7.25
CA ASP A 124 14.01 -4.95 -6.40
C ASP A 124 12.53 -4.59 -6.23
N SER A 125 12.23 -3.30 -6.07
CA SER A 125 10.86 -2.79 -5.99
C SER A 125 10.10 -3.09 -7.27
N ALA A 126 10.70 -2.86 -8.43
CA ALA A 126 10.11 -3.14 -9.73
C ALA A 126 9.90 -4.66 -9.92
N ALA A 127 10.88 -5.48 -9.58
CA ALA A 127 10.78 -6.93 -9.66
C ALA A 127 9.67 -7.49 -8.75
N PHE A 128 9.56 -6.97 -7.52
CA PHE A 128 8.51 -7.33 -6.57
C PHE A 128 7.12 -6.98 -7.12
N LEU A 129 6.91 -5.75 -7.59
CA LEU A 129 5.64 -5.29 -8.14
C LEU A 129 5.25 -6.07 -9.41
N ALA A 130 6.21 -6.36 -10.29
CA ALA A 130 5.99 -7.19 -11.45
C ALA A 130 5.57 -8.61 -11.05
N ARG A 131 6.21 -9.19 -10.03
CA ARG A 131 5.89 -10.55 -9.54
C ARG A 131 4.50 -10.64 -8.91
N LEU A 132 4.04 -9.59 -8.23
CA LEU A 132 2.66 -9.49 -7.73
C LEU A 132 1.63 -9.49 -8.88
N ARG A 133 2.00 -9.02 -10.07
CA ARG A 133 1.11 -8.96 -11.25
C ARG A 133 1.12 -10.23 -12.08
N LEU A 134 2.07 -11.15 -11.85
CA LEU A 134 2.08 -12.43 -12.55
C LEU A 134 0.88 -13.29 -12.14
N PRO A 135 0.30 -14.10 -13.05
CA PRO A 135 -0.75 -15.06 -12.69
C PRO A 135 -0.21 -16.14 -11.73
N PRO A 136 -1.06 -16.75 -10.88
CA PRO A 136 -0.64 -17.75 -9.89
C PRO A 136 0.21 -18.90 -10.46
N SER A 137 -0.09 -19.35 -11.68
CA SER A 137 0.61 -20.43 -12.39
C SER A 137 2.10 -20.14 -12.67
N ARG A 138 2.50 -18.86 -12.71
CA ARG A 138 3.88 -18.42 -12.99
C ARG A 138 4.65 -18.00 -11.73
N ARG A 139 4.03 -18.01 -10.54
CA ARG A 139 4.67 -17.61 -9.28
C ARG A 139 5.47 -18.72 -8.59
N ARG A 140 5.41 -19.96 -9.08
CA ARG A 140 6.06 -21.15 -8.47
C ARG A 140 7.39 -21.59 -9.08
N ARG A 141 7.86 -20.95 -10.16
CA ARG A 141 9.18 -21.24 -10.74
C ARG A 141 10.16 -20.14 -10.32
N ALA A 142 10.80 -20.35 -9.18
CA ALA A 142 12.07 -19.75 -8.77
C ALA A 142 12.61 -20.63 -7.66
#